data_AF-A0A6B2LHB0-F1
#
_entry.id   AF-A0A6B2LHB0-F1
#
_cell.length_a   1.000
_cell.length_b   1.000
_cell.length_c   1.000
_cell.angle_alpha   90.00
_cell.angle_beta   90.00
_cell.angle_gamma   90.00
#
_symmetry.space_group_name_H-M   'P 1'
#
loop_
_entity.id
_entity.type
_entity.pdbx_description
1 polymer ?
#
loop_
_entity_poly.entity_id
_entity_poly.type
_entity_poly.pdbx_seq_one_letter_code
_entity_poly.pdbx_strand_id
1 'polypeptide(L)'
;MKNIERFIGTAKTIEKYEPVIAYYCIFHAVRTGITQCGKNITPEEKSYLNNLMDKLERDKNELKDRLGEGDAEYVKNFAFKVFKSADDQDRAGLSTQKTAKEFLHASIFMEIYSQFEPLPEEMNRLKTYAKWKTVEITNAIRRGEKPSAGPAGFKDDNMNMNMEDILNFNPTQNPTSNFDNFQMPTNIPKSTPSPAPSFSQFNPLIDINAPINIPSSVEQNTPKPFQQQ
;
A
#
# COMPACT_ATOMS: atom_id res chain seq x y z
N MET A 1 3.37 1.32 -20.99
CA MET A 1 3.90 0.99 -19.64
C MET A 1 3.77 2.06 -18.53
N LYS A 2 3.27 3.29 -18.77
CA LYS A 2 3.32 4.39 -17.77
C LYS A 2 2.78 4.04 -16.36
N ASN A 3 1.73 3.23 -16.30
CA ASN A 3 1.12 2.78 -15.05
C ASN A 3 2.05 1.95 -14.14
N ILE A 4 3.12 1.36 -14.65
CA ILE A 4 4.05 0.57 -13.83
C ILE A 4 5.27 1.37 -13.35
N GLU A 5 5.51 2.55 -13.94
CA GLU A 5 6.68 3.38 -13.65
C GLU A 5 6.68 3.91 -12.21
N ARG A 6 5.51 4.22 -11.65
CA ARG A 6 5.39 4.69 -10.25
C ARG A 6 5.98 3.69 -9.25
N PHE A 7 5.79 2.39 -9.48
CA PHE A 7 6.30 1.34 -8.60
C PHE A 7 7.81 1.20 -8.77
N ILE A 8 8.31 1.25 -10.01
CA ILE A 8 9.73 1.12 -10.33
C ILE A 8 10.51 2.33 -9.81
N GLY A 9 9.97 3.54 -9.97
CA GLY A 9 10.53 4.77 -9.41
C GLY A 9 10.63 4.69 -7.90
N THR A 10 9.55 4.26 -7.24
CA THR A 10 9.53 4.06 -5.78
C THR A 10 10.56 3.03 -5.34
N ALA A 11 10.63 1.88 -6.01
CA ALA A 11 11.61 0.83 -5.72
C ALA A 11 13.05 1.38 -5.72
N LYS A 12 13.43 2.14 -6.76
CA LYS A 12 14.77 2.74 -6.87
C LYS A 12 15.09 3.69 -5.71
N THR A 13 14.09 4.38 -5.16
CA THR A 13 14.32 5.31 -4.04
C THR A 13 14.59 4.61 -2.72
N ILE A 14 14.06 3.39 -2.53
CA ILE A 14 14.10 2.68 -1.24
C ILE A 14 15.02 1.46 -1.26
N GLU A 15 15.43 0.96 -2.43
CA GLU A 15 16.19 -0.29 -2.61
C GLU A 15 17.41 -0.43 -1.69
N LYS A 16 18.14 0.66 -1.45
CA LYS A 16 19.30 0.67 -0.56
C LYS A 16 18.94 0.40 0.92
N TYR A 17 17.77 0.84 1.35
CA TYR A 17 17.34 0.82 2.76
C TYR A 17 16.35 -0.32 3.03
N GLU A 18 15.46 -0.58 2.08
CA GLU A 18 14.31 -1.49 2.18
C GLU A 18 14.24 -2.39 0.94
N PRO A 19 15.24 -3.26 0.68
CA PRO A 19 15.32 -4.03 -0.56
C PRO A 19 14.19 -5.07 -0.71
N VAL A 20 13.64 -5.59 0.39
CA VAL A 20 12.46 -6.47 0.34
C VAL A 20 11.23 -5.71 -0.18
N ILE A 21 11.01 -4.46 0.29
CA ILE A 21 9.91 -3.64 -0.22
C ILE A 21 10.16 -3.26 -1.68
N ALA A 22 11.40 -2.90 -2.04
CA ALA A 22 11.77 -2.59 -3.42
C ALA A 22 11.51 -3.77 -4.37
N TYR A 23 11.89 -4.98 -3.95
CA TYR A 23 11.57 -6.22 -4.67
C TYR A 23 10.08 -6.35 -4.94
N TYR A 24 9.24 -6.15 -3.91
CA TYR A 24 7.80 -6.24 -4.04
C TYR A 24 7.15 -5.12 -4.85
N CYS A 25 7.75 -3.92 -4.87
CA CYS A 25 7.36 -2.87 -5.81
C CYS A 25 7.58 -3.31 -7.26
N ILE A 26 8.75 -3.86 -7.58
CA ILE A 26 9.07 -4.30 -8.94
C ILE A 26 8.21 -5.52 -9.31
N PHE A 27 7.99 -6.45 -8.39
CA PHE A 27 7.14 -7.62 -8.61
C PHE A 27 5.71 -7.20 -8.97
N HIS A 28 5.13 -6.26 -8.21
CA HIS A 28 3.81 -5.71 -8.51
C HIS A 28 3.78 -4.99 -9.86
N ALA A 29 4.82 -4.22 -10.17
CA ALA A 29 4.96 -3.51 -11.45
C ALA A 29 4.93 -4.48 -12.64
N VAL A 30 5.72 -5.55 -12.57
CA VAL A 30 5.80 -6.54 -13.64
C VAL A 30 4.49 -7.29 -13.81
N ARG A 31 3.87 -7.74 -12.71
CA ARG A 31 2.56 -8.41 -12.75
C ARG A 31 1.50 -7.52 -13.40
N THR A 32 1.47 -6.25 -13.02
CA THR A 32 0.57 -5.24 -13.59
C THR A 32 0.85 -5.00 -15.07
N GLY A 33 2.12 -4.88 -15.45
CA GLY A 33 2.53 -4.67 -16.84
C GLY A 33 2.12 -5.83 -17.74
N ILE A 34 2.32 -7.07 -17.31
CA ILE A 34 1.89 -8.27 -18.04
C ILE A 34 0.37 -8.27 -18.22
N THR A 35 -0.40 -7.98 -17.16
CA THR A 35 -1.87 -7.92 -17.24
C THR A 35 -2.35 -6.81 -18.18
N GLN A 36 -1.70 -5.65 -18.18
CA GLN A 36 -2.09 -4.50 -19.01
C GLN A 36 -1.74 -4.66 -20.50
N CYS A 37 -0.55 -5.20 -20.81
CA CYS A 37 -0.10 -5.31 -22.20
C CYS A 37 -0.89 -6.38 -22.98
N GLY A 38 -1.41 -7.41 -22.30
CA GLY A 38 -2.27 -8.42 -22.92
C GLY A 38 -1.69 -8.98 -24.23
N LYS A 39 -2.49 -8.99 -25.30
CA LYS A 39 -2.07 -9.46 -26.64
C LYS A 39 -1.36 -8.40 -27.50
N ASN A 40 -1.36 -7.13 -27.09
CA ASN A 40 -0.89 -5.99 -27.90
C ASN A 40 0.49 -5.46 -27.43
N ILE A 41 1.26 -6.31 -26.73
CA ILE A 41 2.58 -5.93 -26.23
C ILE A 41 3.55 -5.66 -27.39
N THR A 42 4.22 -4.50 -27.36
CA THR A 42 5.27 -4.21 -28.35
C THR A 42 6.56 -4.98 -28.03
N PRO A 43 7.47 -5.19 -29.00
CA PRO A 43 8.77 -5.80 -28.73
C PRO A 43 9.59 -5.06 -27.66
N GLU A 44 9.52 -3.73 -27.65
CA GLU A 44 10.21 -2.87 -26.68
C GLU A 44 9.64 -3.07 -25.28
N GLU A 45 8.30 -3.10 -25.17
CA GLU A 45 7.59 -3.36 -23.93
C GLU A 45 7.89 -4.76 -23.38
N LYS A 46 7.94 -5.77 -24.26
CA LYS A 46 8.32 -7.14 -23.89
C LYS A 46 9.76 -7.21 -23.38
N SER A 47 10.70 -6.56 -24.09
CA SER A 47 12.09 -6.47 -23.68
C SER A 47 12.23 -5.80 -22.31
N TYR A 48 11.48 -4.73 -22.08
CA TYR A 48 11.48 -4.02 -20.80
C TYR A 48 11.00 -4.90 -19.64
N LEU A 49 9.89 -5.63 -19.81
CA LEU A 49 9.40 -6.56 -18.78
C LEU A 49 10.37 -7.73 -18.54
N ASN A 50 11.00 -8.26 -19.58
CA ASN A 50 12.02 -9.30 -19.42
C ASN A 50 13.19 -8.81 -18.56
N ASN A 51 13.71 -7.61 -18.82
CA ASN A 51 14.78 -7.03 -18.00
C ASN A 51 14.37 -6.87 -16.52
N LEU A 52 13.11 -6.55 -16.26
CA LEU A 52 12.58 -6.46 -14.89
C LEU A 52 12.45 -7.85 -14.25
N MET A 53 12.04 -8.87 -15.01
CA MET A 53 12.02 -10.27 -14.53
C MET A 53 13.42 -10.76 -14.19
N ASP A 54 14.41 -10.52 -15.06
CA ASP A 54 15.80 -10.89 -14.80
C ASP A 54 16.32 -10.21 -13.51
N LYS A 55 15.90 -8.96 -13.26
CA LYS A 55 16.20 -8.27 -12.00
C LYS A 55 15.54 -8.96 -10.80
N LEU A 56 14.25 -9.29 -10.90
CA LEU A 56 13.53 -9.99 -9.83
C LEU A 56 14.19 -11.33 -9.50
N GLU A 57 14.67 -12.08 -10.50
CA GLU A 57 15.38 -13.33 -10.28
C GLU A 57 16.71 -13.13 -9.53
N ARG A 58 17.49 -12.10 -9.90
CA ARG A 58 18.73 -11.74 -9.18
C ARG A 58 18.43 -11.31 -7.75
N ASP A 59 17.52 -10.35 -7.57
CA ASP A 59 17.14 -9.83 -6.25
C ASP A 59 16.62 -10.95 -5.35
N LYS A 60 15.81 -11.88 -5.89
CA LYS A 60 15.29 -13.02 -5.13
C LYS A 60 16.41 -13.92 -4.61
N ASN A 61 17.45 -14.16 -5.41
CA ASN A 61 18.60 -14.96 -4.99
C ASN A 61 19.44 -14.24 -3.93
N GLU A 62 19.63 -12.93 -4.07
CA GLU A 62 20.34 -12.10 -3.09
C GLU A 62 19.58 -11.96 -1.76
N LEU A 63 18.24 -11.91 -1.83
CA LEU A 63 17.35 -11.74 -0.68
C LEU A 63 16.75 -13.06 -0.17
N LYS A 64 17.27 -14.21 -0.59
CA LYS A 64 16.71 -15.54 -0.27
C LYS A 64 16.52 -15.79 1.24
N ASP A 65 17.38 -15.23 2.08
CA ASP A 65 17.35 -15.39 3.54
C ASP A 65 16.45 -14.35 4.23
N ARG A 66 15.89 -13.41 3.45
CA ARG A 66 15.06 -12.29 3.91
C ARG A 66 13.63 -12.34 3.39
N LEU A 67 13.43 -12.97 2.24
CA LEU A 67 12.11 -13.25 1.67
C LEU A 67 11.56 -14.56 2.23
N GLY A 68 10.25 -14.62 2.45
CA GLY A 68 9.58 -15.82 2.90
C GLY A 68 8.31 -15.55 3.70
N GLU A 69 8.10 -16.36 4.73
CA GLU A 69 6.93 -16.25 5.59
C GLU A 69 6.95 -14.91 6.35
N GLY A 70 5.83 -14.20 6.32
CA GLY A 70 5.68 -12.90 6.98
C GLY A 70 5.85 -11.68 6.07
N ASP A 71 6.20 -11.84 4.79
CA ASP A 71 6.39 -10.72 3.85
C ASP A 71 5.13 -9.84 3.70
N ALA A 72 3.94 -10.44 3.73
CA ALA A 72 2.67 -9.70 3.69
C ALA A 72 2.55 -8.72 4.87
N GLU A 73 2.79 -9.22 6.08
CA GLU A 73 2.72 -8.42 7.31
C GLU A 73 3.87 -7.40 7.37
N TYR A 74 5.04 -7.72 6.83
CA TYR A 74 6.15 -6.78 6.67
C TYR A 74 5.77 -5.59 5.77
N VAL A 75 5.25 -5.86 4.58
CA VAL A 75 4.80 -4.83 3.63
C VAL A 75 3.69 -3.97 4.22
N LYS A 76 2.72 -4.59 4.90
CA LYS A 76 1.64 -3.90 5.60
C LYS A 76 2.15 -2.94 6.66
N ASN A 77 3.00 -3.42 7.58
CA ASN A 77 3.55 -2.60 8.65
C ASN A 77 4.42 -1.47 8.11
N PHE A 78 5.16 -1.72 7.03
CA PHE A 78 5.92 -0.68 6.35
C PHE A 78 5.00 0.40 5.76
N ALA A 79 3.93 0.01 5.07
CA ALA A 79 2.96 0.96 4.50
C ALA A 79 2.32 1.84 5.59
N PHE A 80 1.89 1.25 6.71
CA PHE A 80 1.33 1.99 7.84
C PHE A 80 2.34 2.93 8.49
N LYS A 81 3.61 2.52 8.62
CA LYS A 81 4.67 3.36 9.18
C LYS A 81 4.90 4.61 8.33
N VAL A 82 5.00 4.45 7.01
CA VAL A 82 5.19 5.57 6.08
C VAL A 82 3.97 6.49 6.10
N PHE A 83 2.76 5.92 6.10
CA PHE A 83 1.52 6.69 6.23
C PHE A 83 1.50 7.53 7.52
N LYS A 84 1.78 6.90 8.67
CA LYS A 84 1.75 7.57 9.96
C LYS A 84 2.76 8.72 10.04
N SER A 85 3.97 8.53 9.51
CA SER A 85 4.97 9.60 9.41
C SER A 85 4.44 10.84 8.68
N ALA A 86 3.74 10.63 7.56
CA ALA A 86 3.16 11.71 6.78
C ALA A 86 1.97 12.37 7.49
N ASP A 87 1.07 11.56 8.07
CA ASP A 87 -0.11 12.02 8.81
C ASP A 87 0.27 12.82 10.06
N ASP A 88 1.30 12.41 10.80
CA ASP A 88 1.80 13.15 11.96
C ASP A 88 2.30 14.55 11.57
N GLN A 89 3.06 14.67 10.45
CA GLN A 89 3.54 15.95 9.93
C GLN A 89 2.38 16.84 9.44
N ASP A 90 1.40 16.24 8.77
CA ASP A 90 0.26 16.96 8.24
C ASP A 90 -0.65 17.51 9.35
N ARG A 91 -0.94 16.69 10.36
CA ARG A 91 -1.72 17.10 11.52
C ARG A 91 -1.01 18.16 12.36
N ALA A 92 0.32 18.16 12.38
CA ALA A 92 1.11 19.23 12.99
C ALA A 92 1.07 20.54 12.18
N GLY A 93 0.45 20.56 11.00
CA GLY A 93 0.45 21.71 10.10
C GLY A 93 1.83 22.03 9.53
N LEU A 94 2.69 21.02 9.43
CA LEU A 94 4.06 21.09 8.93
C LEU A 94 4.21 20.40 7.55
N SER A 95 3.11 20.25 6.82
CA SER A 95 3.11 19.63 5.49
C SER A 95 4.01 20.35 4.51
N THR A 96 4.87 19.58 3.86
CA THR A 96 5.80 20.02 2.80
C THR A 96 5.68 19.14 1.57
N GLN A 97 6.43 19.47 0.51
CA GLN A 97 6.60 18.58 -0.65
C GLN A 97 7.08 17.17 -0.24
N LYS A 98 7.86 17.07 0.84
CA LYS A 98 8.29 15.77 1.38
C LYS A 98 7.10 14.99 1.94
N THR A 99 6.22 15.64 2.69
CA THR A 99 5.00 15.05 3.25
C THR A 99 4.08 14.54 2.15
N ALA A 100 3.91 15.29 1.05
CA ALA A 100 3.17 14.82 -0.13
C ALA A 100 3.80 13.55 -0.73
N LYS A 101 5.12 13.52 -0.90
CA LYS A 101 5.83 12.33 -1.40
C LYS A 101 5.70 11.12 -0.47
N GLU A 102 5.74 11.33 0.84
CA GLU A 102 5.53 10.26 1.83
C GLU A 102 4.11 9.69 1.74
N PHE A 103 3.07 10.52 1.60
CA PHE A 103 1.71 10.04 1.34
C PHE A 103 1.58 9.27 0.01
N LEU A 104 2.21 9.76 -1.06
CA LEU A 104 2.24 9.06 -2.35
C LEU A 104 2.86 7.66 -2.18
N HIS A 105 4.03 7.56 -1.55
CA HIS A 105 4.70 6.29 -1.32
C HIS A 105 3.85 5.36 -0.43
N ALA A 106 3.22 5.88 0.64
CA ALA A 106 2.31 5.09 1.46
C ALA A 106 1.18 4.47 0.63
N SER A 107 0.57 5.25 -0.26
CA SER A 107 -0.49 4.73 -1.15
C SER A 107 0.00 3.63 -2.09
N ILE A 108 1.24 3.74 -2.57
CA ILE A 108 1.89 2.72 -3.40
C ILE A 108 2.14 1.45 -2.59
N PHE A 109 2.64 1.56 -1.36
CA PHE A 109 2.90 0.40 -0.50
C PHE A 109 1.61 -0.33 -0.10
N MET A 110 0.52 0.40 0.12
CA MET A 110 -0.81 -0.20 0.30
C MET A 110 -1.31 -0.87 -0.99
N GLU A 111 -1.00 -0.32 -2.16
CA GLU A 111 -1.36 -0.92 -3.44
C GLU A 111 -0.59 -2.22 -3.69
N ILE A 112 0.71 -2.28 -3.41
CA ILE A 112 1.48 -3.52 -3.59
C ILE A 112 1.07 -4.61 -2.59
N TYR A 113 0.55 -4.27 -1.40
CA TYR A 113 0.02 -5.26 -0.45
C TYR A 113 -1.04 -6.17 -1.07
N SER A 114 -1.84 -5.64 -2.00
CA SER A 114 -2.90 -6.40 -2.70
C SER A 114 -2.39 -7.62 -3.48
N GLN A 115 -1.08 -7.82 -3.59
CA GLN A 115 -0.49 -9.01 -4.19
C GLN A 115 -0.42 -10.22 -3.27
N PHE A 116 -0.45 -10.02 -1.95
CA PHE A 116 -0.44 -11.10 -0.97
C PHE A 116 -1.86 -11.55 -0.67
N GLU A 117 -2.76 -10.60 -0.41
CA GLU A 117 -4.11 -10.84 0.06
C GLU A 117 -5.07 -9.76 -0.47
N PRO A 118 -6.40 -10.00 -0.45
CA PRO A 118 -7.37 -8.95 -0.69
C PRO A 118 -7.13 -7.75 0.24
N LEU A 119 -7.14 -6.54 -0.33
CA LEU A 119 -6.86 -5.32 0.41
C LEU A 119 -7.95 -5.08 1.48
N PRO A 120 -7.62 -5.01 2.78
CA PRO A 120 -8.59 -4.73 3.83
C PRO A 120 -9.26 -3.37 3.61
N GLU A 121 -10.53 -3.24 3.99
CA GLU A 121 -11.31 -2.00 3.78
C GLU A 121 -10.61 -0.78 4.39
N GLU A 122 -10.08 -0.91 5.60
CA GLU A 122 -9.34 0.16 6.27
C GLU A 122 -8.10 0.59 5.48
N MET A 123 -7.31 -0.38 5.00
CA MET A 123 -6.13 -0.06 4.19
C MET A 123 -6.53 0.60 2.87
N ASN A 124 -7.67 0.22 2.29
CA ASN A 124 -8.19 0.87 1.09
C ASN A 124 -8.61 2.32 1.36
N ARG A 125 -9.29 2.59 2.49
CA ARG A 125 -9.65 3.96 2.92
C ARG A 125 -8.41 4.83 3.11
N LEU A 126 -7.39 4.33 3.82
CA LEU A 126 -6.14 5.06 4.03
C LEU A 126 -5.36 5.28 2.73
N LYS A 127 -5.37 4.31 1.81
CA LYS A 127 -4.77 4.47 0.48
C LYS A 127 -5.45 5.61 -0.29
N THR A 128 -6.78 5.67 -0.29
CA THR A 128 -7.55 6.75 -0.93
C THR A 128 -7.24 8.10 -0.27
N TYR A 129 -7.21 8.15 1.06
CA TYR A 129 -6.83 9.34 1.81
C TYR A 129 -5.42 9.83 1.47
N ALA A 130 -4.43 8.93 1.43
CA ALA A 130 -3.06 9.27 1.10
C ALA A 130 -2.93 9.84 -0.32
N LYS A 131 -3.65 9.26 -1.31
CA LYS A 131 -3.71 9.82 -2.67
C LYS A 131 -4.31 11.23 -2.65
N TRP A 132 -5.38 11.44 -1.89
CA TRP A 132 -6.01 12.76 -1.76
C TRP A 132 -5.11 13.80 -1.11
N LYS A 133 -4.46 13.47 0.00
CA LYS A 133 -3.51 14.37 0.67
C LYS A 133 -2.32 14.73 -0.21
N THR A 134 -1.81 13.77 -0.99
CA THR A 134 -0.74 14.05 -1.95
C THR A 134 -1.16 15.19 -2.90
N VAL A 135 -2.36 15.09 -3.46
CA VAL A 135 -2.89 16.07 -4.43
C VAL A 135 -3.15 17.41 -3.77
N GLU A 136 -3.78 17.41 -2.59
CA GLU A 136 -4.10 18.62 -1.84
C GLU A 136 -2.83 19.40 -1.47
N ILE A 137 -1.86 18.74 -0.83
CA ILE A 137 -0.59 19.35 -0.43
C ILE A 137 0.17 19.88 -1.64
N THR A 138 0.28 19.08 -2.71
CA THR A 138 1.01 19.48 -3.93
C THR A 138 0.38 20.71 -4.58
N ASN A 139 -0.96 20.76 -4.64
CA ASN A 139 -1.68 21.88 -5.22
C ASN A 139 -1.61 23.15 -4.37
N ALA A 140 -1.70 23.05 -3.04
CA ALA A 140 -1.52 24.19 -2.15
C ALA A 140 -0.12 24.81 -2.34
N ILE A 141 0.92 23.98 -2.32
CA ILE A 141 2.30 24.47 -2.50
C ILE A 141 2.49 25.08 -3.90
N ARG A 142 1.89 24.51 -4.94
CA ARG A 142 1.94 25.07 -6.32
C ARG A 142 1.31 26.46 -6.41
N ARG A 143 0.31 26.77 -5.57
CA ARG A 143 -0.31 28.10 -5.48
C ARG A 143 0.42 29.05 -4.52
N GLY A 144 1.49 28.60 -3.87
CA GLY A 144 2.17 29.37 -2.81
C GLY A 144 1.36 29.45 -1.51
N GLU A 145 0.37 28.57 -1.33
CA GLU A 145 -0.47 28.48 -0.15
C GLU A 145 0.09 27.45 0.83
N LYS A 146 -0.22 27.62 2.13
CA LYS A 146 0.05 26.59 3.13
C LYS A 146 -0.99 25.46 3.02
N PRO A 147 -0.59 24.18 2.93
CA PRO A 147 -1.53 23.06 2.95
C PRO A 147 -2.42 23.06 4.19
N SER A 148 -3.65 22.54 4.05
CA SER A 148 -4.57 22.42 5.17
C SER A 148 -4.16 21.27 6.10
N ALA A 149 -4.13 21.51 7.41
CA ALA A 149 -3.71 20.52 8.40
C ALA A 149 -4.82 19.52 8.72
N GLY A 150 -4.48 18.23 8.78
CA GLY A 150 -5.40 17.16 9.18
C GLY A 150 -6.53 16.93 8.17
N PRO A 151 -7.51 16.06 8.50
CA PRO A 151 -8.53 15.66 7.55
C PRO A 151 -9.64 16.73 7.47
N ALA A 152 -9.30 17.94 7.02
CA ALA A 152 -10.32 18.91 6.61
C ALA A 152 -10.85 18.53 5.22
N GLY A 153 -12.00 17.84 5.19
CA GLY A 153 -12.76 17.67 3.95
C GLY A 153 -12.52 16.39 3.14
N PHE A 154 -11.89 15.35 3.71
CA PHE A 154 -11.88 14.04 3.06
C PHE A 154 -13.29 13.44 3.04
N LYS A 155 -13.91 13.41 1.87
CA LYS A 155 -15.10 12.63 1.58
C LYS A 155 -14.65 11.45 0.73
N ASP A 156 -15.03 10.23 1.12
CA ASP A 156 -14.68 8.97 0.45
C ASP A 156 -15.43 8.80 -0.90
N ASP A 157 -15.63 9.90 -1.62
CA ASP A 157 -16.23 9.90 -2.93
C ASP A 157 -15.12 9.59 -3.92
N ASN A 158 -15.28 8.47 -4.63
CA ASN A 158 -14.38 7.88 -5.64
C ASN A 158 -13.64 8.92 -6.51
N MET A 159 -12.54 9.45 -6.00
CA MET A 159 -11.73 10.45 -6.68
C MET A 159 -10.75 9.74 -7.61
N ASN A 160 -11.11 9.67 -8.89
CA ASN A 160 -10.19 9.30 -9.96
C ASN A 160 -9.19 10.44 -10.18
N MET A 161 -8.16 10.52 -9.33
CA MET A 161 -7.13 11.54 -9.45
C MET A 161 -6.00 11.09 -10.37
N ASN A 162 -5.72 11.92 -11.37
CA ASN A 162 -4.61 11.71 -12.29
C ASN A 162 -3.28 11.94 -11.54
N MET A 163 -2.70 10.85 -11.04
CA MET A 163 -1.47 10.88 -10.25
C MET A 163 -0.22 11.17 -11.11
N GLU A 164 -0.32 11.10 -12.45
CA GLU A 164 0.81 11.38 -13.35
C GLU A 164 1.29 12.84 -13.26
N ASP A 165 0.40 13.81 -13.05
CA ASP A 165 0.78 15.23 -12.98
C ASP A 165 1.58 15.55 -11.69
N ILE A 166 1.46 14.71 -10.67
CA ILE A 166 2.15 14.86 -9.38
C ILE A 166 3.54 14.24 -9.44
N LEU A 167 3.69 13.11 -10.14
CA LEU A 167 4.97 12.40 -10.28
C LEU A 167 6.00 13.17 -11.11
N ASN A 168 5.53 14.04 -12.02
CA ASN A 168 6.39 14.85 -12.88
C ASN A 168 6.78 16.21 -12.27
N PHE A 169 6.36 16.53 -11.04
CA PHE A 169 6.74 17.78 -10.39
C PHE A 169 8.15 17.70 -9.79
N ASN A 170 9.11 18.31 -10.50
CA ASN A 170 10.45 18.58 -10.01
C ASN A 170 10.65 20.11 -10.01
N PRO A 171 10.50 20.81 -8.86
CA PRO A 171 10.77 22.24 -8.82
C PRO A 171 12.28 22.43 -8.89
N THR A 172 12.78 22.79 -10.08
CA THR A 172 14.19 23.08 -10.27
C THR A 172 14.60 24.29 -9.41
N GLN A 173 15.72 24.10 -8.70
CA GLN A 173 16.62 25.09 -8.07
C GLN A 173 16.44 25.36 -6.56
N ASN A 174 16.99 24.46 -5.75
CA ASN A 174 18.07 24.78 -4.80
C ASN A 174 18.92 23.52 -4.52
N PRO A 175 20.26 23.56 -4.65
CA PRO A 175 21.12 22.43 -4.38
C PRO A 175 21.39 22.34 -2.88
N THR A 176 20.53 21.64 -2.16
CA THR A 176 20.96 20.91 -0.97
C THR A 176 20.20 19.60 -0.96
N SER A 177 20.58 18.73 -1.89
CA SER A 177 20.24 17.32 -1.88
C SER A 177 20.95 16.64 -0.72
N ASN A 178 20.51 16.94 0.51
CA ASN A 178 20.76 16.07 1.65
C ASN A 178 19.66 15.03 1.67
N PHE A 179 19.82 14.04 0.80
CA PHE A 179 19.16 12.73 0.89
C PHE A 179 19.78 11.86 2.00
N ASP A 180 20.55 12.45 2.92
CA ASP A 180 21.29 11.74 3.98
C ASP A 180 20.48 11.44 5.24
N ASN A 181 19.21 11.85 5.34
CA ASN A 181 18.44 11.65 6.57
C ASN A 181 17.08 10.98 6.37
N PHE A 182 17.07 9.80 5.74
CA PHE A 182 16.16 8.73 6.18
C PHE A 182 16.64 8.23 7.56
N GLN A 183 16.59 9.09 8.59
CA GLN A 183 16.70 8.61 9.97
C GLN A 183 15.33 8.09 10.39
N MET A 184 15.16 6.78 10.24
CA MET A 184 14.19 6.07 11.05
C MET A 184 14.70 6.11 12.50
N PRO A 185 13.89 6.46 13.50
CA PRO A 185 14.33 6.40 14.89
C PRO A 185 14.62 4.92 15.24
N THR A 186 15.88 4.60 15.55
CA THR A 186 16.36 3.25 15.93
C THR A 186 16.43 3.03 17.44
N ASN A 187 15.78 3.86 18.26
CA ASN A 187 15.77 3.66 19.71
C ASN A 187 14.74 2.59 20.13
N ILE A 188 15.09 1.32 19.91
CA ILE A 188 14.56 0.20 20.68
C ILE A 188 15.57 -0.05 21.81
N PRO A 189 15.23 0.19 23.09
CA PRO A 189 16.08 -0.28 24.17
C PRO A 189 16.15 -1.82 24.13
N LYS A 190 17.36 -2.38 24.09
CA LYS A 190 17.61 -3.82 24.25
C LYS A 190 17.10 -4.24 25.64
N SER A 191 15.85 -4.70 25.72
CA SER A 191 15.40 -5.53 26.83
C SER A 191 15.88 -6.96 26.60
N THR A 192 16.60 -7.45 27.61
CA THR A 192 17.09 -8.82 27.78
C THR A 192 16.06 -9.90 27.44
N PRO A 193 16.48 -11.10 26.98
CA PRO A 193 15.55 -12.17 26.63
C PRO A 193 14.94 -12.76 27.92
N SER A 194 13.63 -12.62 28.06
CA SER A 194 12.84 -13.37 29.05
C SER A 194 12.16 -14.54 28.30
N PRO A 195 12.07 -15.74 28.90
CA PRO A 195 11.57 -16.93 28.21
C PRO A 195 10.09 -16.79 27.88
N ALA A 196 9.72 -17.19 26.65
CA ALA A 196 8.35 -17.21 26.17
C ALA A 196 7.47 -18.14 27.03
N PRO A 197 6.21 -17.77 27.32
CA PRO A 197 5.27 -18.70 27.94
C PRO A 197 4.88 -19.77 26.91
N SER A 198 5.12 -21.04 27.28
CA SER A 198 4.69 -22.22 26.54
C SER A 198 3.16 -22.26 26.48
N PHE A 199 2.60 -22.15 25.27
CA PHE A 199 1.16 -22.32 25.03
C PHE A 199 0.86 -23.81 24.81
N SER A 200 1.02 -24.59 25.88
CA SER A 200 0.54 -25.97 25.96
C SER A 200 -0.64 -26.02 26.91
N GLN A 201 -1.82 -25.64 26.43
CA GLN A 201 -3.13 -26.06 26.93
C GLN A 201 -4.20 -25.21 26.25
N PHE A 202 -4.84 -25.74 25.21
CA PHE A 202 -6.29 -25.70 24.98
C PHE A 202 -6.57 -26.42 23.65
N ASN A 203 -6.85 -27.72 23.76
CA ASN A 203 -7.65 -28.45 22.77
C ASN A 203 -9.07 -28.52 23.34
N PRO A 204 -10.09 -28.26 22.51
CA PRO A 204 -11.10 -29.30 22.38
C PRO A 204 -11.42 -29.59 20.91
N LEU A 205 -11.61 -30.88 20.67
CA LEU A 205 -11.93 -31.54 19.41
C LEU A 205 -13.25 -31.02 18.81
N ILE A 206 -13.24 -30.69 17.52
CA ILE A 206 -14.45 -30.72 16.68
C ILE A 206 -14.19 -31.72 15.56
N ASP A 207 -14.96 -32.81 15.61
CA ASP A 207 -14.98 -33.92 14.67
C ASP A 207 -15.67 -33.49 13.36
N ILE A 208 -14.99 -33.64 12.23
CA ILE A 208 -15.42 -33.18 10.90
C ILE A 208 -16.24 -34.23 10.11
N ASN A 209 -16.65 -35.33 10.74
CA ASN A 209 -17.36 -36.43 10.05
C ASN A 209 -18.84 -36.62 10.43
N ALA A 210 -19.52 -35.65 11.05
CA ALA A 210 -20.95 -35.77 11.33
C ALA A 210 -21.82 -35.35 10.12
N PRO A 211 -22.83 -36.14 9.70
CA PRO A 211 -23.72 -35.78 8.59
C PRO A 211 -24.65 -34.61 8.93
N ILE A 212 -24.74 -33.64 8.01
CA ILE A 212 -25.58 -32.45 8.13
C ILE A 212 -27.06 -32.84 7.95
N ASN A 213 -27.86 -32.68 9.00
CA ASN A 213 -29.31 -32.84 8.94
C ASN A 213 -29.97 -31.45 8.85
N ILE A 214 -30.67 -31.15 7.75
CA ILE A 214 -31.37 -29.89 7.49
C ILE A 214 -32.85 -30.06 7.91
N PRO A 215 -33.39 -29.23 8.82
CA PRO A 215 -34.84 -29.09 8.94
C PRO A 215 -35.35 -27.96 8.03
N SER A 216 -36.16 -28.35 7.06
CA SER A 216 -37.04 -27.48 6.26
C SER A 216 -38.24 -26.97 7.09
N SER A 217 -38.78 -25.83 6.62
CA SER A 217 -40.09 -25.22 6.97
C SER A 217 -40.05 -24.36 8.25
N VAL A 218 -40.58 -23.14 8.26
CA VAL A 218 -42.01 -22.83 8.04
C VAL A 218 -42.24 -21.34 7.67
N GLU A 219 -43.07 -21.19 6.64
CA GLU A 219 -44.09 -20.17 6.32
C GLU A 219 -43.80 -18.68 6.10
N GLN A 220 -44.17 -18.31 4.87
CA GLN A 220 -44.55 -17.02 4.35
C GLN A 220 -45.73 -16.41 5.12
N ASN A 221 -45.64 -15.12 5.45
CA ASN A 221 -46.80 -14.28 5.74
C ASN A 221 -46.97 -13.28 4.60
N THR A 222 -48.01 -13.47 3.78
CA THR A 222 -48.51 -12.48 2.81
C THR A 222 -49.71 -11.73 3.42
N PRO A 223 -49.81 -10.40 3.24
CA PRO A 223 -50.96 -9.63 3.71
C PRO A 223 -52.18 -9.70 2.76
N LYS A 224 -53.38 -9.82 3.33
CA LYS A 224 -54.70 -9.82 2.64
C LYS A 224 -55.09 -8.44 2.08
N PRO A 225 -55.93 -8.38 1.01
CA PRO A 225 -56.34 -7.13 0.38
C PRO A 225 -57.47 -6.40 1.13
N PHE A 226 -57.45 -5.07 1.02
CA PHE A 226 -58.52 -4.15 1.43
C PHE A 226 -59.76 -4.30 0.52
N GLN A 227 -60.94 -4.40 1.10
CA GLN A 227 -62.21 -4.00 0.47
C GLN A 227 -62.77 -2.79 1.21
N GLN A 228 -63.11 -1.74 0.47
CA GLN A 228 -63.95 -0.64 0.94
C GLN A 228 -65.39 -0.88 0.43
N GLN A 229 -66.34 -0.69 1.34
CA GLN A 229 -67.69 -0.22 1.03
C GLN A 229 -67.68 1.29 0.90
#